data_AF-E9IJ27-F1
#
_entry.id   AF-E9IJ27-F1
#
_cell.length_a   1.000
_cell.length_b   1.000
_cell.length_c   1.000
_cell.angle_alpha   90.00
_cell.angle_beta   90.00
_cell.angle_gamma   90.00
#
_symmetry.space_group_name_H-M   'P 1'
#
loop_
_entity.id
_entity.type
_entity.pdbx_description
1 polymer ?
#
loop_
_entity_poly.entity_id
_entity_poly.type
_entity_poly.pdbx_seq_one_letter_code
_entity_poly.pdbx_strand_id
1 'polypeptide(L)'
;LDTIAMLILALRCIVQDHRHRNLHHIVRKPSMELARQQRHDGSFGDLRNTVLVMQALEEVENEPADNWNRSAALTWLINQQRPDGSFHGNVHATAEAMLGVAPRGLASIRALDCGQNLSDNTPPRLTTSNVADIGTSDNHSEISLSSDMSGNNTNNIDTTLTTGTVAPVLVNVSYTLWVGSNVNETYNLTVTAPKNETFYSVMLLAASMSSHFQFSASEWPNGHYVHTLAGYKEEPMSYHYWLLYRLPSPPESSSPPGNQLVAPGGVDNLQISEGEHYLFWYKKL
;
A
#
# COMPACT_ATOMS: atom_id res chain seq x y z
N LEU A 1 -12.43 2.79 -4.63
CA LEU A 1 -12.55 3.88 -3.64
C LEU A 1 -11.53 4.97 -3.95
N ASP A 2 -10.26 4.61 -4.16
CA ASP A 2 -9.18 5.51 -4.62
C ASP A 2 -9.57 6.54 -5.68
N THR A 3 -10.12 6.11 -6.82
CA THR A 3 -10.49 7.01 -7.91
C THR A 3 -11.51 8.07 -7.48
N ILE A 4 -12.50 7.67 -6.68
CA ILE A 4 -13.55 8.57 -6.20
C ILE A 4 -12.98 9.53 -5.14
N ALA A 5 -12.14 9.03 -4.23
CA ALA A 5 -11.48 9.85 -3.22
C ALA A 5 -10.58 10.91 -3.88
N MET A 6 -9.75 10.52 -4.84
CA MET A 6 -8.91 11.44 -5.61
C MET A 6 -9.72 12.45 -6.44
N LEU A 7 -10.85 12.02 -7.03
CA LEU A 7 -11.76 12.92 -7.72
C LEU A 7 -12.34 13.99 -6.78
N ILE A 8 -12.77 13.61 -5.56
CA ILE A 8 -13.29 14.55 -4.56
C ILE A 8 -12.20 15.55 -4.17
N LEU A 9 -11.00 15.07 -3.83
CA LEU A 9 -9.85 15.92 -3.47
C LEU A 9 -9.52 16.93 -4.59
N ALA A 10 -9.45 16.46 -5.84
CA ALA A 10 -9.17 17.31 -6.99
C ALA A 10 -10.28 18.35 -7.24
N LEU A 11 -11.55 17.93 -7.24
CA LEU A 11 -12.68 18.84 -7.44
C LEU A 11 -12.80 19.86 -6.31
N ARG A 12 -12.50 19.49 -5.06
CA ARG A 12 -12.49 20.43 -3.93
C ARG A 12 -11.40 21.49 -4.08
N CYS A 13 -10.20 21.10 -4.51
CA CYS A 13 -9.16 22.05 -4.85
C CYS A 13 -9.63 23.06 -5.91
N ILE A 14 -10.28 22.60 -6.99
CA ILE A 14 -10.81 23.48 -8.04
C ILE A 14 -11.91 24.42 -7.51
N VAL A 15 -12.82 23.91 -6.69
CA VAL A 15 -13.91 24.69 -6.08
C VAL A 15 -13.35 25.80 -5.20
N GLN A 16 -12.37 25.49 -4.34
CA GLN A 16 -11.74 26.45 -3.43
C GLN A 16 -10.96 27.52 -4.19
N ASP A 17 -10.20 27.15 -5.23
CA ASP A 17 -9.27 28.04 -5.92
C ASP A 17 -9.93 28.85 -7.06
N HIS A 18 -10.71 28.19 -7.89
CA HIS A 18 -11.28 28.78 -9.10
C HIS A 18 -12.73 29.28 -8.91
N ARG A 19 -13.27 29.20 -7.69
CA ARG A 19 -14.63 29.63 -7.34
C ARG A 19 -15.73 29.05 -8.24
N HIS A 20 -15.49 27.88 -8.84
CA HIS A 20 -16.47 27.18 -9.67
C HIS A 20 -17.51 26.46 -8.81
N ARG A 21 -18.51 27.22 -8.36
CA ARG A 21 -19.58 26.73 -7.46
C ARG A 21 -20.41 25.58 -8.05
N ASN A 22 -20.42 25.45 -9.38
CA ASN A 22 -21.14 24.39 -10.08
C ASN A 22 -20.52 22.99 -9.91
N LEU A 23 -19.40 22.83 -9.20
CA LEU A 23 -18.82 21.50 -8.94
C LEU A 23 -19.19 20.94 -7.56
N HIS A 24 -19.79 21.75 -6.67
CA HIS A 24 -20.20 21.29 -5.33
C HIS A 24 -21.18 20.12 -5.35
N HIS A 25 -22.16 20.16 -6.26
CA HIS A 25 -23.15 19.09 -6.35
C HIS A 25 -22.56 17.78 -6.91
N ILE A 26 -21.45 17.87 -7.64
CA ILE A 26 -20.78 16.71 -8.25
C ILE A 26 -20.06 15.89 -7.17
N VAL A 27 -19.49 16.55 -6.15
CA VAL A 27 -18.80 15.84 -5.06
C VAL A 27 -19.75 15.26 -4.01
N ARG A 28 -20.94 15.86 -3.83
CA ARG A 28 -21.85 15.47 -2.74
C ARG A 28 -22.28 14.00 -2.77
N LYS A 29 -22.79 13.50 -3.90
CA LYS A 29 -23.27 12.12 -4.01
C LYS A 29 -22.12 11.10 -3.88
N PRO A 30 -20.97 11.26 -4.56
CA PRO A 30 -19.80 10.41 -4.36
C PRO A 30 -19.29 10.39 -2.91
N SER A 31 -19.29 11.53 -2.21
CA SER A 31 -18.90 11.60 -0.80
C SER A 31 -19.83 10.81 0.12
N MET A 32 -21.14 10.90 -0.08
CA MET A 32 -22.11 10.09 0.68
C MET A 32 -21.90 8.59 0.44
N GLU A 33 -21.67 8.20 -0.81
CA GLU A 33 -21.40 6.79 -1.14
C GLU A 33 -20.10 6.32 -0.48
N LEU A 34 -19.02 7.11 -0.53
CA LEU A 34 -17.77 6.78 0.17
C LEU A 34 -17.99 6.61 1.68
N ALA A 35 -18.70 7.54 2.32
CA ALA A 35 -18.96 7.48 3.76
C ALA A 35 -19.67 6.17 4.17
N ARG A 36 -20.61 5.68 3.35
CA ARG A 36 -21.32 4.41 3.58
C ARG A 36 -20.45 3.16 3.43
N GLN A 37 -19.28 3.28 2.80
CA GLN A 37 -18.35 2.17 2.62
C GLN A 37 -17.45 1.94 3.86
N GLN A 38 -17.62 2.73 4.93
CA GLN A 38 -16.91 2.50 6.17
C GLN A 38 -17.33 1.17 6.79
N ARG A 39 -16.36 0.31 7.07
CA ARG A 39 -16.55 -0.99 7.71
C ARG A 39 -16.73 -0.85 9.22
N HIS A 40 -17.23 -1.90 9.86
CA HIS A 40 -17.43 -1.94 11.31
C HIS A 40 -16.14 -1.79 12.13
N ASP A 41 -14.99 -2.16 11.55
CA ASP A 41 -13.67 -1.96 12.18
C ASP A 41 -13.15 -0.52 12.04
N GLY A 42 -13.90 0.35 11.35
CA GLY A 42 -13.53 1.74 11.08
C GLY A 42 -12.82 1.97 9.75
N SER A 43 -12.34 0.91 9.08
CA SER A 43 -11.58 1.01 7.84
C SER A 43 -12.45 1.20 6.59
N PHE A 44 -11.82 1.53 5.47
CA PHE A 44 -12.46 1.52 4.14
C PHE A 44 -11.90 0.39 3.24
N GLY A 45 -11.30 -0.65 3.82
CA GLY A 45 -10.67 -1.73 3.06
C GLY A 45 -9.26 -2.02 3.52
N ASP A 46 -8.29 -1.40 2.85
CA ASP A 46 -6.88 -1.47 3.17
C ASP A 46 -6.36 -0.11 3.66
N LEU A 47 -5.07 -0.05 3.99
CA LEU A 47 -4.40 1.14 4.49
C LEU A 47 -4.58 2.34 3.53
N ARG A 48 -4.30 2.13 2.23
CA ARG A 48 -4.32 3.17 1.21
C ARG A 48 -5.72 3.73 0.96
N ASN A 49 -6.69 2.84 0.79
CA ASN A 49 -8.10 3.19 0.65
C ASN A 49 -8.59 3.95 1.87
N THR A 50 -8.23 3.50 3.09
CA THR A 50 -8.62 4.17 4.33
C THR A 50 -8.06 5.58 4.42
N VAL A 51 -6.75 5.77 4.20
CA VAL A 51 -6.11 7.09 4.19
C VAL A 51 -6.76 8.03 3.17
N LEU A 52 -6.87 7.59 1.90
CA LEU A 52 -7.36 8.44 0.82
C LEU A 52 -8.82 8.84 1.04
N VAL A 53 -9.65 7.91 1.49
CA VAL A 53 -11.06 8.20 1.80
C VAL A 53 -11.18 9.13 3.00
N MET A 54 -10.37 8.96 4.06
CA MET A 54 -10.31 9.91 5.17
C MET A 54 -10.02 11.33 4.67
N GLN A 55 -8.98 11.51 3.84
CA GLN A 55 -8.66 12.82 3.29
C GLN A 55 -9.76 13.41 2.43
N ALA A 56 -10.39 12.59 1.58
CA ALA A 56 -11.47 13.03 0.73
C ALA A 56 -12.72 13.44 1.52
N LEU A 57 -13.04 12.70 2.59
CA LEU A 57 -14.21 12.96 3.44
C LEU A 57 -14.01 14.15 4.38
N GLU A 58 -12.80 14.38 4.89
CA GLU A 58 -12.45 15.56 5.68
C GLU A 58 -12.68 16.87 4.89
N GLU A 59 -12.34 16.89 3.60
CA GLU A 59 -12.56 18.05 2.75
C GLU A 59 -14.05 18.36 2.48
N VAL A 60 -14.96 17.43 2.78
CA VAL A 60 -16.41 17.55 2.56
C VAL A 60 -17.24 17.62 3.85
N GLU A 61 -16.61 17.71 5.02
CA GLU A 61 -17.28 17.71 6.34
C GLU A 61 -18.38 18.76 6.54
N ASN A 62 -18.35 19.86 5.78
CA ASN A 62 -19.40 20.89 5.83
C ASN A 62 -20.69 20.53 5.06
N GLU A 63 -20.72 19.37 4.38
CA GLU A 63 -21.91 18.81 3.75
C GLU A 63 -22.45 17.66 4.61
N PRO A 64 -23.78 17.41 4.62
CA PRO A 64 -24.37 16.30 5.35
C PRO A 64 -24.08 14.98 4.62
N ALA A 65 -22.80 14.60 4.56
CA ALA A 65 -22.42 13.22 4.35
C ALA A 65 -22.74 12.52 5.67
N ASP A 66 -23.70 11.58 5.66
CA ASP A 66 -24.04 10.75 6.82
C ASP A 66 -22.76 10.39 7.58
N ASN A 67 -22.62 10.96 8.79
CA ASN A 67 -21.38 11.08 9.55
C ASN A 67 -20.60 9.75 9.57
N TRP A 68 -19.58 9.66 8.72
CA TRP A 68 -18.56 8.63 8.85
C TRP A 68 -17.81 8.86 10.17
N ASN A 69 -17.32 7.78 10.79
CA ASN A 69 -16.65 7.84 12.07
C ASN A 69 -15.14 8.02 11.87
N ARG A 70 -14.69 9.27 11.84
CA ARG A 70 -13.26 9.64 11.74
C ARG A 70 -12.42 9.01 12.84
N SER A 71 -12.90 9.04 14.08
CA SER A 71 -12.18 8.48 15.22
C SER A 71 -11.95 6.98 15.06
N ALA A 72 -12.96 6.23 14.61
CA ALA A 72 -12.82 4.80 14.36
C ALA A 72 -11.80 4.51 13.25
N ALA A 73 -11.82 5.27 12.15
CA ALA A 73 -10.84 5.12 11.06
C ALA A 73 -9.41 5.43 11.53
N LEU A 74 -9.22 6.51 12.30
CA LEU A 74 -7.93 6.86 12.87
C LEU A 74 -7.42 5.81 13.86
N THR A 75 -8.28 5.28 14.73
CA THR A 75 -7.93 4.18 15.64
C THR A 75 -7.52 2.93 14.86
N TRP A 76 -8.29 2.55 13.84
CA TRP A 76 -7.94 1.43 12.98
C TRP A 76 -6.57 1.62 12.32
N LEU A 77 -6.29 2.84 11.85
CA LEU A 77 -5.05 3.17 11.17
C LEU A 77 -3.85 3.11 12.12
N ILE A 78 -3.93 3.73 13.30
CA ILE A 78 -2.87 3.66 14.32
C ILE A 78 -2.57 2.21 14.70
N ASN A 79 -3.58 1.34 14.77
CA ASN A 79 -3.39 -0.08 15.04
C ASN A 79 -2.66 -0.85 13.93
N GLN A 80 -2.50 -0.28 12.72
CA GLN A 80 -1.67 -0.86 11.66
C GLN A 80 -0.18 -0.54 11.81
N GLN A 81 0.19 0.38 12.71
CA GLN A 81 1.57 0.75 12.94
C GLN A 81 2.32 -0.37 13.67
N ARG A 82 3.50 -0.73 13.15
CA ARG A 82 4.39 -1.71 13.78
C ARG A 82 5.13 -1.09 14.98
N PRO A 83 5.73 -1.92 15.87
CA PRO A 83 6.53 -1.43 16.99
C PRO A 83 7.73 -0.54 16.59
N ASP A 84 8.23 -0.70 15.36
CA ASP A 84 9.30 0.13 14.79
C ASP A 84 8.78 1.46 14.21
N GLY A 85 7.48 1.73 14.32
CA GLY A 85 6.81 2.92 13.79
C GLY A 85 6.44 2.85 12.32
N SER A 86 6.87 1.82 11.59
CA SER A 86 6.57 1.66 10.17
C SER A 86 5.13 1.15 9.95
N PHE A 87 4.58 1.48 8.78
CA PHE A 87 3.36 0.84 8.30
C PHE A 87 3.75 -0.19 7.25
N HIS A 88 3.32 -1.43 7.46
CA HIS A 88 3.63 -2.59 6.59
C HIS A 88 5.13 -2.80 6.32
N GLY A 89 6.04 -2.24 7.13
CA GLY A 89 7.49 -2.42 6.98
C GLY A 89 8.11 -1.75 5.76
N ASN A 90 7.43 -0.80 5.11
CA ASN A 90 7.97 -0.11 3.94
C ASN A 90 7.70 1.40 3.95
N VAL A 91 8.59 2.14 3.29
CA VAL A 91 8.58 3.62 3.27
C VAL A 91 7.33 4.16 2.58
N HIS A 92 6.88 3.52 1.51
CA HIS A 92 5.72 3.97 0.75
C HIS A 92 4.43 3.93 1.57
N ALA A 93 4.11 2.77 2.16
CA ALA A 93 2.96 2.60 3.03
C ALA A 93 3.04 3.50 4.27
N THR A 94 4.25 3.72 4.81
CA THR A 94 4.46 4.66 5.92
C THR A 94 4.16 6.09 5.51
N ALA A 95 4.66 6.54 4.35
CA ALA A 95 4.39 7.88 3.83
C ALA A 95 2.89 8.09 3.52
N GLU A 96 2.22 7.09 2.97
CA GLU A 96 0.77 7.12 2.77
C GLU A 96 0.03 7.19 4.12
N ALA A 97 0.35 6.33 5.08
CA ALA A 97 -0.30 6.34 6.39
C ALA A 97 -0.18 7.70 7.10
N MET A 98 0.98 8.37 6.99
CA MET A 98 1.19 9.69 7.57
C MET A 98 0.18 10.73 7.08
N LEU A 99 -0.30 10.62 5.84
CA LEU A 99 -1.33 11.51 5.28
C LEU A 99 -2.70 11.36 5.98
N GLY A 100 -2.97 10.23 6.63
CA GLY A 100 -4.20 9.98 7.40
C GLY A 100 -4.06 10.20 8.90
N VAL A 101 -2.85 10.03 9.47
CA VAL A 101 -2.57 10.31 10.89
C VAL A 101 -2.38 11.81 11.14
N ALA A 102 -1.74 12.50 10.21
CA ALA A 102 -1.44 13.92 10.38
C ALA A 102 -2.74 14.75 10.41
N PRO A 103 -2.75 15.87 11.17
CA PRO A 103 -3.91 16.74 11.25
C PRO A 103 -4.21 17.50 9.95
N ARG A 104 -3.35 17.37 8.93
CA ARG A 104 -3.48 18.04 7.64
C ARG A 104 -3.17 17.07 6.51
N GLY A 105 -4.06 17.06 5.51
CA GLY A 105 -3.94 16.20 4.34
C GLY A 105 -3.42 16.88 3.08
N LEU A 106 -3.59 16.22 1.92
CA LEU A 106 -3.13 16.71 0.61
C LEU A 106 -3.68 18.09 0.24
N ALA A 107 -4.88 18.45 0.71
CA ALA A 107 -5.46 19.77 0.46
C ALA A 107 -4.67 20.92 1.11
N SER A 108 -3.89 20.63 2.16
CA SER A 108 -3.10 21.62 2.89
C SER A 108 -1.73 21.91 2.27
N ILE A 109 -1.37 21.26 1.15
CA ILE A 109 -0.03 21.40 0.54
C ILE A 109 0.33 22.86 0.25
N ARG A 110 -0.63 23.70 -0.15
CA ARG A 110 -0.39 25.13 -0.41
C ARG A 110 -0.10 25.95 0.84
N ALA A 111 -0.54 25.47 2.00
CA ALA A 111 -0.31 26.12 3.29
C ALA A 111 0.95 25.56 3.98
N LEU A 112 1.77 24.78 3.27
CA LEU A 112 3.08 24.37 3.76
C LEU A 112 4.02 25.57 3.75
N ASP A 113 4.46 25.96 4.94
CA ASP A 113 5.52 26.93 5.13
C ASP A 113 6.87 26.19 5.08
N CYS A 114 7.61 26.36 3.99
CA CYS A 114 8.96 25.78 3.84
C CYS A 114 10.06 26.64 4.48
N GLY A 115 9.69 27.70 5.20
CA GLY A 115 10.56 28.45 6.10
C GLY A 115 10.90 29.86 5.62
N GLN A 116 10.66 30.82 6.52
CA GLN A 116 11.51 32.00 6.72
C GLN A 116 12.43 31.91 7.96
N ASN A 117 12.44 30.80 8.73
CA ASN A 117 13.29 30.67 9.93
C ASN A 117 14.08 29.34 9.96
N LEU A 118 15.00 29.16 9.00
CA LEU A 118 15.95 28.03 8.97
C LEU A 118 17.10 28.15 10.01
N SER A 119 16.94 28.96 11.06
CA SER A 119 17.96 29.12 12.12
C SER A 119 17.68 28.33 13.40
N ASP A 120 16.51 27.70 13.54
CA ASP A 120 16.20 26.87 14.70
C ASP A 120 15.99 25.41 14.25
N ASN A 121 16.66 24.46 14.91
CA ASN A 121 16.60 23.01 14.67
C ASN A 121 15.22 22.39 15.01
N THR A 122 14.12 23.11 14.79
CA THR A 122 12.77 22.61 14.99
C THR A 122 12.13 22.24 13.64
N PRO A 123 11.34 21.15 13.59
CA PRO A 123 10.55 20.82 12.40
C PRO A 123 9.68 22.02 11.98
N PRO A 124 9.42 22.22 10.68
CA PRO A 124 8.68 23.39 10.19
C PRO A 124 7.36 23.56 10.94
N ARG A 125 7.21 24.70 11.61
CA ARG A 125 6.03 25.06 12.41
C ARG A 125 4.92 25.56 11.48
N LEU A 126 3.75 24.93 11.57
CA LEU A 126 2.53 25.35 10.88
C LEU A 126 2.05 26.71 11.41
N THR A 127 1.95 27.71 10.55
CA THR A 127 1.32 28.99 10.89
C THR A 127 -0.20 28.83 10.87
N THR A 128 -0.83 28.82 12.04
CA THR A 128 -2.28 29.02 12.18
C THR A 128 -2.52 30.40 12.79
N SER A 129 -3.05 31.31 12.00
CA SER A 129 -3.70 32.51 12.57
C SER A 129 -4.89 32.06 13.40
N ASN A 130 -4.86 32.39 14.69
CA ASN A 130 -5.95 32.40 15.66
C ASN A 130 -6.38 31.06 16.29
N VAL A 131 -5.60 30.51 17.22
CA VAL A 131 -6.10 29.85 18.45
C VAL A 131 -5.05 30.04 19.57
N ALA A 132 -5.51 30.38 20.78
CA ALA A 132 -4.69 30.74 21.93
C ALA A 132 -3.89 29.56 22.53
N ASP A 133 -2.72 29.90 23.08
CA ASP A 133 -1.74 29.07 23.78
C ASP A 133 -2.34 28.09 24.81
N ILE A 134 -1.87 26.84 24.78
CA ILE A 134 -1.79 25.98 25.96
C ILE A 134 -0.35 25.48 26.02
N GLY A 135 0.42 26.04 26.95
CA GLY A 135 1.82 25.72 27.15
C GLY A 135 2.03 24.36 27.81
N THR A 136 3.05 23.66 27.37
CA THR A 136 3.69 22.58 28.15
C THR A 136 5.20 22.66 27.99
N SER A 137 5.86 22.65 29.13
CA SER A 137 7.29 22.77 29.39
C SER A 137 8.14 21.74 28.67
N ASP A 138 9.11 22.20 27.88
CA ASP A 138 10.23 21.41 27.39
C ASP A 138 11.28 21.22 28.49
N ASN A 139 11.78 19.99 28.65
CA ASN A 139 13.03 19.70 29.34
C ASN A 139 13.81 18.71 28.48
N HIS A 140 14.61 19.25 27.54
CA HIS A 140 15.61 18.48 26.79
C HIS A 140 16.93 18.45 27.58
N SER A 141 17.48 17.25 27.79
CA SER A 141 18.89 17.05 28.14
C SER A 141 19.60 16.61 26.86
N GLU A 142 20.45 17.47 26.32
CA GLU A 142 21.35 17.18 25.21
C GLU A 142 22.52 16.31 25.70
N ILE A 143 22.84 15.23 24.98
CA ILE A 143 24.14 14.56 25.09
C ILE A 143 24.75 14.51 23.68
N SER A 144 25.76 15.33 23.50
CA SER A 144 26.57 15.47 22.29
C SER A 144 27.51 14.26 22.14
N LEU A 145 27.49 13.62 20.97
CA LEU A 145 28.44 12.59 20.57
C LEU A 145 29.63 13.24 19.85
N SER A 146 30.78 13.27 20.49
CA SER A 146 32.08 13.54 19.88
C SER A 146 32.81 12.24 19.53
N SER A 147 33.31 12.20 18.30
CA SER A 147 34.19 11.20 17.70
C SER A 147 35.54 11.09 18.42
N ASP A 148 36.06 9.86 18.57
CA ASP A 148 37.49 9.59 18.38
C ASP A 148 37.79 8.10 18.15
N MET A 149 38.81 7.86 17.33
CA MET A 149 39.34 6.56 16.92
C MET A 149 40.37 5.97 17.89
N SER A 150 40.54 4.65 17.78
CA SER A 150 41.73 3.82 18.07
C SER A 150 41.89 3.14 19.44
N GLY A 151 41.94 1.80 19.40
CA GLY A 151 43.11 1.06 19.91
C GLY A 151 42.92 0.00 21.02
N ASN A 152 42.95 -1.27 20.60
CA ASN A 152 43.53 -2.47 21.25
C ASN A 152 42.84 -3.25 22.42
N ASN A 153 42.57 -4.53 22.10
CA ASN A 153 42.86 -5.81 22.78
C ASN A 153 42.57 -5.99 24.29
N THR A 154 41.70 -6.96 24.65
CA THR A 154 42.09 -8.34 25.05
C THR A 154 40.90 -9.20 25.54
N ASN A 155 40.87 -10.44 25.02
CA ASN A 155 40.54 -11.75 25.63
C ASN A 155 39.15 -12.11 26.17
N ASN A 156 38.56 -13.11 25.45
CA ASN A 156 37.87 -14.33 25.91
C ASN A 156 36.84 -14.24 27.03
N ILE A 157 35.59 -14.65 26.72
CA ILE A 157 34.98 -15.85 27.30
C ILE A 157 34.08 -16.51 26.24
N ASP A 158 34.28 -17.81 26.17
CA ASP A 158 33.62 -18.88 25.42
C ASP A 158 32.09 -18.84 25.53
N THR A 159 31.39 -18.80 24.40
CA THR A 159 30.02 -19.35 24.31
C THR A 159 29.82 -19.88 22.90
N THR A 160 30.07 -21.18 22.78
CA THR A 160 29.73 -22.02 21.63
C THR A 160 28.22 -22.02 21.39
N LEU A 161 27.69 -21.00 20.72
CA LEU A 161 26.43 -21.14 19.98
C LEU A 161 26.76 -21.81 18.65
N THR A 162 26.49 -23.10 18.62
CA THR A 162 26.27 -23.90 17.43
C THR A 162 25.29 -23.20 16.50
N THR A 163 25.81 -22.43 15.55
CA THR A 163 25.11 -22.03 14.33
C THR A 163 24.88 -23.28 13.49
N GLY A 164 23.87 -24.06 13.88
CA GLY A 164 23.27 -25.03 12.98
C GLY A 164 22.71 -24.24 11.80
N THR A 165 23.28 -24.45 10.62
CA THR A 165 22.72 -23.98 9.35
C THR A 165 21.36 -24.65 9.18
N VAL A 166 20.31 -24.04 9.73
CA VAL A 166 18.94 -24.51 9.53
C VAL A 166 18.64 -24.31 8.04
N ALA A 167 18.59 -25.41 7.29
CA ALA A 167 18.21 -25.36 5.89
C ALA A 167 16.85 -24.66 5.76
N PRO A 168 16.68 -23.76 4.77
CA PRO A 168 15.43 -23.04 4.61
C PRO A 168 14.29 -24.03 4.38
N VAL A 169 13.20 -23.85 5.14
CA VAL A 169 11.97 -24.62 4.94
C VAL A 169 11.41 -24.25 3.58
N LEU A 170 11.29 -25.23 2.68
CA LEU A 170 10.72 -25.05 1.36
C LEU A 170 9.21 -25.27 1.38
N VAL A 171 8.50 -24.54 0.53
CA VAL A 171 7.07 -24.68 0.29
C VAL A 171 6.78 -24.88 -1.19
N ASN A 172 5.70 -25.61 -1.48
CA ASN A 172 5.19 -25.83 -2.82
C ASN A 172 3.95 -24.97 -3.07
N VAL A 173 3.96 -24.24 -4.19
CA VAL A 173 2.83 -23.43 -4.65
C VAL A 173 2.46 -23.78 -6.08
N SER A 174 1.17 -23.68 -6.39
CA SER A 174 0.68 -23.83 -7.75
C SER A 174 0.64 -22.46 -8.42
N TYR A 175 1.22 -22.35 -9.62
CA TYR A 175 1.19 -21.15 -10.44
C TYR A 175 0.54 -21.46 -11.78
N THR A 176 -0.61 -20.83 -12.03
CA THR A 176 -1.43 -21.00 -13.24
C THR A 176 -1.52 -19.69 -14.02
N LEU A 177 -1.49 -19.78 -15.35
CA LEU A 177 -1.79 -18.69 -16.28
C LEU A 177 -3.04 -19.06 -17.09
N TRP A 178 -3.99 -18.14 -17.15
CA TRP A 178 -5.14 -18.21 -18.05
C TRP A 178 -5.09 -17.07 -19.06
N VAL A 179 -5.32 -17.39 -20.33
CA VAL A 179 -5.38 -16.39 -21.40
C VAL A 179 -6.77 -16.36 -22.02
N GLY A 180 -7.34 -15.17 -22.12
CA GLY A 180 -8.65 -14.92 -22.70
C GLY A 180 -9.77 -14.94 -21.66
N SER A 181 -10.79 -14.11 -21.87
CA SER A 181 -11.96 -14.04 -20.98
C SER A 181 -12.74 -15.35 -20.87
N ASN A 182 -12.60 -16.24 -21.86
CA ASN A 182 -13.19 -17.59 -21.87
C ASN A 182 -12.16 -18.69 -21.54
N VAL A 183 -10.99 -18.32 -21.02
CA VAL A 183 -9.89 -19.25 -20.67
C VAL A 183 -9.50 -20.13 -21.88
N ASN A 184 -9.11 -19.47 -22.96
CA ASN A 184 -8.74 -20.11 -24.22
C ASN A 184 -7.45 -20.93 -24.09
N GLU A 185 -6.50 -20.44 -23.30
CA GLU A 185 -5.23 -21.12 -23.04
C GLU A 185 -5.01 -21.23 -21.53
N THR A 186 -4.41 -22.33 -21.10
CA THR A 186 -4.07 -22.59 -19.70
C THR A 186 -2.68 -23.18 -19.61
N TYR A 187 -1.85 -22.58 -18.76
CA TYR A 187 -0.54 -23.10 -18.39
C TYR A 187 -0.48 -23.24 -16.89
N ASN A 188 0.08 -24.34 -16.38
CA ASN A 188 0.26 -24.52 -14.95
C ASN A 188 1.61 -25.14 -14.66
N LEU A 189 2.13 -24.86 -13.47
CA LEU A 189 3.28 -25.54 -12.89
C LEU A 189 3.22 -25.45 -11.37
N THR A 190 4.02 -26.29 -10.72
CA THR A 190 4.26 -26.22 -9.28
C THR A 190 5.68 -25.71 -9.06
N VAL A 191 5.84 -24.67 -8.25
CA VAL A 191 7.16 -24.12 -7.89
C VAL A 191 7.45 -24.46 -6.43
N THR A 192 8.66 -24.93 -6.18
CA THR A 192 9.20 -25.10 -4.83
C THR A 192 10.10 -23.90 -4.52
N ALA A 193 9.83 -23.18 -3.44
CA ALA A 193 10.59 -22.00 -3.04
C ALA A 193 10.71 -21.90 -1.50
N PRO A 194 11.70 -21.19 -0.95
CA PRO A 194 11.78 -20.93 0.48
C PRO A 194 10.50 -20.30 1.03
N LYS A 195 10.09 -20.73 2.22
CA LYS A 195 8.93 -20.17 2.93
C LYS A 195 9.13 -18.67 3.19
N ASN A 196 8.05 -17.90 3.09
CA ASN A 196 8.02 -16.44 3.26
C ASN A 196 8.73 -15.63 2.16
N GLU A 197 9.08 -16.25 1.04
CA GLU A 197 9.46 -15.53 -0.18
C GLU A 197 8.26 -14.79 -0.79
N THR A 198 8.55 -13.87 -1.69
CA THR A 198 7.53 -13.13 -2.44
C THR A 198 7.08 -13.93 -3.66
N PHE A 199 5.88 -13.62 -4.16
CA PHE A 199 5.40 -14.23 -5.39
C PHE A 199 6.26 -13.82 -6.60
N TYR A 200 6.92 -12.66 -6.56
CA TYR A 200 7.89 -12.27 -7.59
C TYR A 200 9.06 -13.27 -7.70
N SER A 201 9.61 -13.75 -6.57
CA SER A 201 10.63 -14.81 -6.57
C SER A 201 10.13 -16.09 -7.23
N VAL A 202 8.87 -16.47 -6.97
CA VAL A 202 8.22 -17.63 -7.63
C VAL A 202 8.11 -17.45 -9.14
N MET A 203 7.79 -16.24 -9.61
CA MET A 203 7.70 -15.94 -11.03
C MET A 203 9.07 -16.07 -11.73
N LEU A 204 10.15 -15.61 -11.10
CA LEU A 204 11.51 -15.75 -11.63
C LEU A 204 11.90 -17.23 -11.76
N LEU A 205 11.59 -18.05 -10.75
CA LEU A 205 11.81 -19.49 -10.79
C LEU A 205 10.99 -20.15 -11.91
N ALA A 206 9.70 -19.85 -11.99
CA ALA A 206 8.80 -20.36 -13.03
C ALA A 206 9.30 -20.03 -14.46
N ALA A 207 9.78 -18.80 -14.67
CA ALA A 207 10.33 -18.36 -15.96
C ALA A 207 11.59 -19.15 -16.39
N SER A 208 12.35 -19.67 -15.43
CA SER A 208 13.49 -20.57 -15.71
C SER A 208 13.09 -22.01 -16.00
N MET A 209 11.91 -22.43 -15.53
CA MET A 209 11.38 -23.78 -15.71
C MET A 209 10.62 -23.94 -17.04
N SER A 210 9.94 -22.90 -17.51
CA SER A 210 9.12 -22.96 -18.72
C SER A 210 9.06 -21.61 -19.44
N SER A 211 9.18 -21.64 -20.77
CA SER A 211 9.09 -20.45 -21.62
C SER A 211 7.74 -19.75 -21.53
N HIS A 212 6.65 -20.50 -21.26
CA HIS A 212 5.32 -19.92 -21.08
C HIS A 212 5.21 -18.99 -19.86
N PHE A 213 6.12 -19.15 -18.89
CA PHE A 213 6.14 -18.35 -17.66
C PHE A 213 7.15 -17.20 -17.71
N GLN A 214 7.80 -16.98 -18.84
CA GLN A 214 8.56 -15.75 -19.06
C GLN A 214 7.62 -14.54 -19.00
N PHE A 215 8.10 -13.48 -18.35
CA PHE A 215 7.34 -12.26 -18.15
C PHE A 215 8.20 -11.02 -18.31
N SER A 216 7.55 -9.87 -18.42
CA SER A 216 8.19 -8.55 -18.34
C SER A 216 7.46 -7.70 -17.32
N ALA A 217 8.25 -7.00 -16.51
CA ALA A 217 7.76 -6.09 -15.49
C ALA A 217 8.47 -4.75 -15.57
N SER A 218 7.78 -3.70 -15.16
CA SER A 218 8.36 -2.37 -14.93
C SER A 218 8.49 -2.12 -13.44
N GLU A 219 9.57 -1.47 -13.01
CA GLU A 219 9.71 -1.02 -11.63
C GLU A 219 8.91 0.25 -11.38
N TRP A 220 8.12 0.24 -10.30
CA TRP A 220 7.38 1.38 -9.78
C TRP A 220 7.75 1.59 -8.31
N PRO A 221 7.47 2.77 -7.72
CA PRO A 221 7.75 3.01 -6.31
C PRO A 221 7.11 2.00 -5.33
N ASN A 222 6.04 1.33 -5.75
CA ASN A 222 5.31 0.32 -4.98
C ASN A 222 5.70 -1.14 -5.32
N GLY A 223 6.71 -1.36 -6.17
CA GLY A 223 7.20 -2.67 -6.57
C GLY A 223 7.16 -2.91 -8.08
N HIS A 224 7.28 -4.17 -8.49
CA HIS A 224 7.24 -4.60 -9.87
C HIS A 224 5.80 -4.70 -10.38
N TYR A 225 5.54 -3.99 -11.47
CA TYR A 225 4.30 -4.10 -12.22
C TYR A 225 4.48 -5.04 -13.40
N VAL A 226 3.90 -6.23 -13.32
CA VAL A 226 3.96 -7.24 -14.38
C VAL A 226 2.94 -6.89 -15.47
N HIS A 227 3.42 -6.65 -16.69
CA HIS A 227 2.58 -6.19 -17.81
C HIS A 227 2.61 -7.11 -19.02
N THR A 228 3.46 -8.14 -19.02
CA THR A 228 3.53 -9.13 -20.09
C THR A 228 3.80 -10.49 -19.48
N LEU A 229 2.98 -11.50 -19.78
CA LEU A 229 3.21 -12.91 -19.45
C LEU A 229 2.84 -13.79 -20.65
N ALA A 230 3.51 -14.93 -20.83
CA ALA A 230 3.21 -15.88 -21.92
C ALA A 230 3.17 -15.24 -23.33
N GLY A 231 3.88 -14.14 -23.55
CA GLY A 231 3.86 -13.37 -24.80
C GLY A 231 2.70 -12.37 -24.96
N TYR A 232 1.73 -12.36 -24.05
CA TYR A 232 0.60 -11.43 -24.08
C TYR A 232 0.88 -10.20 -23.23
N LYS A 233 0.98 -9.06 -23.89
CA LYS A 233 1.12 -7.75 -23.25
C LYS A 233 -0.26 -7.18 -22.93
N GLU A 234 -0.37 -6.45 -21.83
CA GLU A 234 -1.57 -5.66 -21.53
C GLU A 234 -1.87 -4.64 -22.63
N GLU A 235 -3.17 -4.44 -22.87
CA GLU A 235 -3.69 -3.50 -23.85
C GLU A 235 -4.72 -2.58 -23.19
N PRO A 236 -4.27 -1.47 -22.58
CA PRO A 236 -5.17 -0.56 -21.86
C PRO A 236 -6.31 0.00 -22.73
N MET A 237 -6.05 0.27 -24.01
CA MET A 237 -7.06 0.77 -24.95
C MET A 237 -8.16 -0.25 -25.25
N SER A 238 -7.83 -1.54 -25.19
CA SER A 238 -8.76 -2.65 -25.40
C SER A 238 -9.32 -3.21 -24.09
N TYR A 239 -8.92 -2.64 -22.94
CA TYR A 239 -9.22 -3.08 -21.58
C TYR A 239 -8.76 -4.51 -21.26
N HIS A 240 -7.67 -4.98 -21.86
CA HIS A 240 -7.10 -6.29 -21.54
C HIS A 240 -5.95 -6.15 -20.55
N TYR A 241 -6.09 -6.81 -19.40
CA TYR A 241 -5.16 -6.72 -18.27
C TYR A 241 -4.83 -8.08 -17.70
N TRP A 242 -3.71 -8.18 -17.00
CA TRP A 242 -3.33 -9.32 -16.19
C TRP A 242 -3.80 -9.12 -14.75
N LEU A 243 -4.68 -10.00 -14.28
CA LEU A 243 -5.14 -9.98 -12.89
C LEU A 243 -4.51 -11.13 -12.11
N LEU A 244 -3.88 -10.80 -10.99
CA LEU A 244 -3.33 -11.77 -10.05
C LEU A 244 -4.38 -12.14 -8.99
N TYR A 245 -4.62 -13.43 -8.83
CA TYR A 245 -5.51 -14.00 -7.84
C TYR A 245 -4.73 -14.89 -6.87
N ARG A 246 -5.18 -14.91 -5.60
CA ARG A 246 -4.77 -15.89 -4.58
C ARG A 246 -5.98 -16.74 -4.23
N LEU A 247 -5.90 -18.03 -4.51
CA LEU A 247 -7.04 -18.94 -4.48
C LEU A 247 -6.88 -20.00 -3.37
N PRO A 248 -7.99 -20.42 -2.74
CA PRO A 248 -7.98 -21.48 -1.73
C PRO A 248 -7.83 -22.89 -2.35
N SER A 249 -8.04 -23.02 -3.65
CA SER A 249 -7.97 -24.27 -4.40
C SER A 249 -7.47 -23.99 -5.83
N PRO A 250 -7.04 -25.01 -6.59
CA PRO A 250 -6.69 -24.83 -7.99
C PRO A 250 -7.83 -24.18 -8.79
N PRO A 251 -7.54 -23.29 -9.74
CA PRO A 251 -8.57 -22.61 -10.52
C PRO A 251 -9.26 -23.57 -11.51
N GLU A 252 -10.59 -23.47 -11.61
CA GLU A 252 -11.41 -24.26 -12.54
C GLU A 252 -12.09 -23.34 -13.57
N SER A 253 -11.90 -23.60 -14.86
CA SER A 253 -12.42 -22.74 -15.93
C SER A 253 -13.95 -22.71 -16.01
N SER A 254 -14.63 -23.75 -15.50
CA SER A 254 -16.09 -23.82 -15.38
C SER A 254 -16.65 -22.88 -14.30
N SER A 255 -15.83 -22.48 -13.33
CA SER A 255 -16.20 -21.57 -12.24
C SER A 255 -15.07 -20.55 -11.98
N PRO A 256 -14.86 -19.58 -12.90
CA PRO A 256 -13.77 -18.63 -12.76
C PRO A 256 -13.87 -17.79 -11.48
N PRO A 257 -12.73 -17.40 -10.88
CA PRO A 257 -12.74 -16.64 -9.63
C PRO A 257 -13.30 -15.22 -9.83
N GLY A 258 -14.08 -14.77 -8.84
CA GLY A 258 -14.58 -13.41 -8.78
C GLY A 258 -13.56 -12.42 -8.24
N ASN A 259 -13.87 -11.13 -8.35
CA ASN A 259 -12.97 -10.03 -7.96
C ASN A 259 -12.58 -10.03 -6.48
N GLN A 260 -13.36 -10.68 -5.62
CA GLN A 260 -13.07 -10.83 -4.19
C GLN A 260 -11.84 -11.69 -3.89
N LEU A 261 -11.35 -12.46 -4.87
CA LEU A 261 -10.16 -13.31 -4.75
C LEU A 261 -8.92 -12.72 -5.44
N VAL A 262 -9.03 -11.49 -5.95
CA VAL A 262 -7.86 -10.75 -6.47
C VAL A 262 -6.87 -10.57 -5.32
N ALA A 263 -5.59 -10.77 -5.60
CA ALA A 263 -4.55 -10.67 -4.60
C ALA A 263 -4.55 -9.27 -3.96
N PRO A 264 -4.37 -9.16 -2.64
CA PRO A 264 -4.47 -7.90 -1.91
C PRO A 264 -3.28 -6.94 -2.16
N GLY A 265 -2.27 -7.37 -2.91
CA GLY A 265 -1.08 -6.59 -3.22
C GLY A 265 -0.38 -7.08 -4.48
N GLY A 266 0.63 -6.32 -4.91
CA GLY A 266 1.51 -6.69 -6.02
C GLY A 266 2.39 -7.89 -5.70
N VAL A 267 3.08 -8.40 -6.72
CA VAL A 267 3.91 -9.61 -6.68
C VAL A 267 5.01 -9.57 -5.62
N ASP A 268 5.55 -8.39 -5.29
CA ASP A 268 6.58 -8.21 -4.26
C ASP A 268 6.03 -8.25 -2.83
N ASN A 269 4.75 -7.90 -2.63
CA ASN A 269 4.14 -7.83 -1.30
C ASN A 269 3.37 -9.11 -0.94
N LEU A 270 3.22 -10.02 -1.91
CA LEU A 270 2.45 -11.26 -1.76
C LEU A 270 3.38 -12.39 -1.28
N GLN A 271 3.30 -12.72 0.01
CA GLN A 271 4.09 -13.81 0.60
C GLN A 271 3.48 -15.18 0.32
N ILE A 272 4.33 -16.14 -0.01
CA ILE A 272 3.92 -17.51 -0.33
C ILE A 272 3.84 -18.43 0.88
N SER A 273 2.90 -19.37 0.85
CA SER A 273 2.72 -20.43 1.84
C SER A 273 2.42 -21.79 1.17
N GLU A 274 2.65 -22.87 1.90
CA GLU A 274 2.42 -24.24 1.42
C GLU A 274 0.97 -24.44 0.93
N GLY A 275 0.82 -25.03 -0.25
CA GLY A 275 -0.48 -25.41 -0.80
C GLY A 275 -1.29 -24.24 -1.37
N GLU A 276 -0.70 -23.06 -1.52
CA GLU A 276 -1.38 -21.92 -2.12
C GLU A 276 -1.43 -21.99 -3.64
N HIS A 277 -2.52 -21.45 -4.20
CA HIS A 277 -2.78 -21.44 -5.63
C HIS A 277 -2.83 -20.01 -6.14
N TYR A 278 -1.94 -19.69 -7.07
CA TYR A 278 -1.83 -18.38 -7.69
C TYR A 278 -2.23 -18.47 -9.15
N LEU A 279 -3.08 -17.54 -9.57
CA LEU A 279 -3.55 -17.44 -10.95
C LEU A 279 -3.28 -16.04 -11.49
N PHE A 280 -2.56 -15.96 -12.60
CA PHE A 280 -2.58 -14.78 -13.46
C PHE A 280 -3.59 -15.01 -14.59
N TRP A 281 -4.57 -14.13 -14.72
CA TRP A 281 -5.61 -14.24 -15.76
C TRP A 281 -5.61 -13.01 -16.65
N TYR A 282 -5.27 -13.21 -17.93
CA TYR A 282 -5.39 -12.21 -18.98
C TYR A 282 -6.81 -12.17 -19.51
N LYS A 283 -7.54 -11.10 -19.22
CA LYS A 283 -8.92 -10.95 -19.66
C LYS A 283 -9.31 -9.50 -19.87
N LYS A 284 -10.46 -9.31 -20.51
CA LYS A 284 -11.09 -8.01 -20.63
C LYS A 284 -11.78 -7.62 -19.32
N LEU A 285 -11.57 -6.38 -18.87
CA LEU A 285 -12.28 -5.75 -17.75
C LEU A 285 -13.50 -4.95 -18.21
#